data_AF-A0A2K5MLR9-F1
#
_entry.id   AF-A0A2K5MLR9-F1
#
_cell.length_a   1.000
_cell.length_b   1.000
_cell.length_c   1.000
_cell.angle_alpha   90.00
_cell.angle_beta   90.00
_cell.angle_gamma   90.00
#
_symmetry.space_group_name_H-M   'P 1'
#
loop_
_entity.id
_entity.type
_entity.pdbx_description
1 polymer ?
#
loop_
_entity_poly.entity_id
_entity_poly.type
_entity_poly.pdbx_seq_one_letter_code
_entity_poly.pdbx_strand_id
1 'polypeptide(L)'
;MVRMNVLADALKSTNNAEKRGKLQVLIRPCSKVIHGYTGEFEIIDDHRAGKIAVNLTGRLNKCGVISPRFDVQLKDLEKWQNNLLPSRQFGFIVLTTSAGIMDHEEAR
;
A
#
# COMPACT_ATOMS: atom_id res chain seq x y z
N MET A 1 21.23 6.93 -8.87
CA MET A 1 20.55 5.95 -7.99
C MET A 1 19.29 5.49 -8.71
N VAL A 2 19.11 4.18 -8.91
CA VAL A 2 18.03 3.60 -9.74
C VAL A 2 16.81 3.29 -8.88
N ARG A 3 15.61 3.53 -9.41
CA ARG A 3 14.33 3.31 -8.71
C ARG A 3 13.91 1.84 -8.87
N MET A 4 13.91 1.07 -7.78
CA MET A 4 13.67 -0.38 -7.84
C MET A 4 12.21 -0.78 -7.60
N ASN A 5 11.48 -0.08 -6.73
CA ASN A 5 10.10 -0.43 -6.39
C ASN A 5 9.25 0.82 -6.16
N VAL A 6 8.41 1.13 -7.14
CA VAL A 6 7.52 2.30 -7.13
C VAL A 6 6.50 2.25 -5.99
N LEU A 7 6.00 1.06 -5.64
CA LEU A 7 5.04 0.90 -4.55
C LEU A 7 5.68 1.21 -3.19
N ALA A 8 6.94 0.80 -2.99
CA ALA A 8 7.67 1.08 -1.76
C ALA A 8 7.90 2.58 -1.57
N ASP A 9 8.28 3.29 -2.65
CA ASP A 9 8.48 4.74 -2.62
C ASP A 9 7.16 5.49 -2.36
N ALA A 10 6.07 5.03 -2.97
CA ALA A 10 4.72 5.57 -2.77
C ALA A 10 4.26 5.43 -1.31
N LEU A 11 4.24 4.21 -0.77
CA LEU A 11 3.78 3.96 0.61
C LEU A 11 4.69 4.65 1.64
N LYS A 12 6.00 4.71 1.40
CA LYS A 12 6.91 5.44 2.28
C LYS A 12 6.61 6.94 2.30
N SER A 13 6.28 7.53 1.16
CA SER A 13 5.90 8.94 1.05
C SER A 13 4.59 9.23 1.79
N THR A 14 3.60 8.35 1.63
CA THR A 14 2.32 8.41 2.36
C THR A 14 2.51 8.34 3.87
N ASN A 15 3.26 7.34 4.36
CA ASN A 15 3.53 7.15 5.79
C ASN A 15 4.25 8.37 6.39
N ASN A 16 5.21 8.94 5.66
CA ASN A 16 5.92 10.14 6.11
C ASN A 16 5.03 11.39 6.09
N ALA A 17 4.10 11.50 5.16
CA ALA A 17 3.16 12.62 5.09
C ALA A 17 2.13 12.56 6.24
N GLU A 18 1.59 11.38 6.51
CA GLU A 18 0.68 11.12 7.64
C GLU A 18 1.34 11.43 8.99
N LYS A 19 2.56 10.93 9.21
CA LYS A 19 3.33 11.25 10.44
C LYS A 19 3.64 12.72 10.62
N ARG A 20 3.67 13.49 9.53
CA ARG A 20 3.85 14.95 9.55
C ARG A 20 2.52 15.71 9.67
N GLY A 21 1.39 15.03 9.71
CA GLY A 21 0.05 15.64 9.77
C GLY A 21 -0.34 16.38 8.49
N LYS A 22 0.20 15.99 7.34
CA LYS A 22 -0.18 16.59 6.05
C LYS A 22 -1.54 16.06 5.62
N LEU A 23 -2.37 16.95 5.07
CA LEU A 23 -3.69 16.59 4.52
C LEU A 23 -3.61 15.91 3.17
N GLN A 24 -2.53 16.11 2.42
CA GLN A 24 -2.36 15.59 1.06
C GLN A 24 -0.92 15.14 0.81
N VAL A 25 -0.78 14.09 0.00
CA VAL A 25 0.52 13.63 -0.51
C VAL A 25 0.46 13.46 -2.01
N LEU A 26 1.52 13.92 -2.69
CA LEU A 26 1.71 13.74 -4.11
C LEU A 26 2.69 12.59 -4.36
N ILE A 27 2.24 11.54 -5.04
CA ILE A 27 3.02 10.35 -5.37
C ILE A 27 3.41 10.40 -6.84
N ARG A 28 4.70 10.16 -7.12
CA ARG A 28 5.26 10.05 -8.48
C ARG A 28 6.30 8.92 -8.50
N PRO A 29 6.26 7.98 -9.46
CA PRO A 29 5.32 7.83 -10.58
C PRO A 29 4.02 7.08 -10.19
N CYS A 30 2.96 7.25 -10.98
CA CYS A 30 1.70 6.53 -10.81
C CYS A 30 1.83 5.07 -11.30
N SER A 31 1.24 4.11 -10.57
CA SER A 31 1.12 2.72 -11.03
C SER A 31 -0.20 2.11 -10.57
N LYS A 32 -0.78 1.22 -11.39
CA LYS A 32 -2.11 0.61 -11.14
C LYS A 32 -2.23 -0.09 -9.78
N VAL A 33 -1.12 -0.62 -9.25
CA VAL A 33 -1.07 -1.30 -7.95
C VAL A 33 -1.39 -0.35 -6.78
N ILE A 34 -1.17 0.96 -6.95
CA ILE A 34 -1.43 1.97 -5.90
C ILE A 34 -2.93 2.32 -5.82
N HIS A 35 -3.72 2.06 -6.86
CA HIS A 35 -5.12 2.48 -6.96
C HIS A 35 -6.11 1.67 -6.10
N GLY A 36 -5.79 0.45 -5.69
CA GLY A 36 -6.78 -0.45 -5.09
C GLY A 36 -7.16 -0.18 -3.63
N TYR A 37 -6.35 0.58 -2.87
CA TYR A 37 -6.41 0.54 -1.39
C TYR A 37 -6.35 1.90 -0.69
N THR A 38 -6.24 2.98 -1.43
CA THR A 38 -6.20 4.33 -0.85
C THR A 38 -7.51 5.02 -1.23
N GLY A 39 -8.11 5.81 -0.32
CA GLY A 39 -9.47 6.37 -0.45
C GLY A 39 -9.70 7.28 -1.66
N GLU A 40 -10.18 8.50 -1.46
CA GLU A 40 -10.32 9.44 -2.58
C GLU A 40 -8.93 9.88 -3.06
N PHE A 41 -8.55 9.45 -4.26
CA PHE A 41 -7.32 9.86 -4.93
C PHE A 41 -7.64 10.52 -6.27
N GLU A 42 -6.90 11.57 -6.59
CA GLU A 42 -6.94 12.23 -7.88
C GLU A 42 -5.73 11.81 -8.70
N ILE A 43 -5.98 11.24 -9.89
CA ILE A 43 -4.92 10.96 -10.85
C ILE A 43 -4.74 12.20 -11.71
N ILE A 44 -3.55 12.79 -11.65
CA ILE A 44 -3.14 13.90 -12.51
C ILE A 44 -2.30 13.29 -13.63
N ASP A 45 -2.82 13.35 -14.86
CA ASP A 45 -2.08 12.92 -16.04
C ASP A 45 -1.08 14.00 -16.47
N ASP A 46 0.19 13.63 -16.55
CA ASP A 46 1.29 14.50 -17.01
C ASP A 46 1.83 14.08 -18.39
N HIS A 47 1.11 13.21 -19.12
CA HIS A 47 1.53 12.59 -20.38
C HIS A 47 2.88 11.85 -20.29
N ARG A 48 3.34 11.56 -19.07
CA ARG A 48 4.59 10.83 -18.81
C ARG A 48 4.31 9.58 -17.99
N ALA A 49 4.33 9.70 -16.68
CA ALA A 49 4.22 8.58 -15.75
C ALA A 49 3.06 8.76 -14.77
N GLY A 50 2.27 9.82 -14.93
CA GLY A 50 1.16 10.17 -14.06
C GLY A 50 1.62 10.54 -12.65
N LYS A 51 0.71 11.20 -11.93
CA LYS A 51 0.90 11.62 -10.55
C LYS A 51 -0.38 11.30 -9.81
N ILE A 52 -0.27 10.86 -8.57
CA ILE A 52 -1.45 10.59 -7.74
C ILE A 52 -1.42 11.58 -6.59
N ALA A 53 -2.46 12.40 -6.47
CA ALA A 53 -2.71 13.17 -5.26
C ALA A 53 -3.63 12.34 -4.37
N VAL A 54 -3.14 11.97 -3.19
CA VAL A 54 -3.89 11.20 -2.20
C VAL A 54 -4.29 12.13 -1.07
N ASN A 55 -5.59 12.17 -0.77
CA ASN A 55 -6.12 12.85 0.41
C ASN A 55 -5.95 11.95 1.65
N LEU A 56 -5.33 12.50 2.68
CA LEU A 56 -4.99 11.82 3.93
C LEU A 56 -6.02 12.18 4.99
N THR A 57 -6.59 11.17 5.64
CA THR A 57 -7.64 11.34 6.65
C THR A 57 -7.11 11.33 8.09
N GLY A 58 -5.80 11.11 8.29
CA GLY A 58 -5.19 11.03 9.63
C GLY A 58 -5.43 9.70 10.35
N ARG A 59 -6.08 8.72 9.71
CA ARG A 59 -6.38 7.39 10.29
C ARG A 59 -5.29 6.35 10.03
N LEU A 60 -4.32 6.65 9.17
CA LEU A 60 -3.29 5.71 8.76
C LEU A 60 -2.15 5.70 9.79
N ASN A 61 -2.02 4.59 10.51
CA ASN A 61 -0.94 4.41 11.50
C ASN A 61 0.41 4.08 10.84
N LYS A 62 0.41 3.10 9.93
CA LYS A 62 1.60 2.63 9.21
C LYS A 62 1.19 1.96 7.92
N CYS A 63 1.88 2.29 6.83
CA CYS A 63 1.84 1.54 5.58
C CYS A 63 3.26 1.26 5.09
N GLY A 64 3.43 0.16 4.37
CA GLY A 64 4.72 -0.28 3.87
C GLY A 64 4.61 -1.50 2.95
N VAL A 65 5.67 -1.76 2.19
CA VAL A 65 5.77 -2.92 1.30
C VAL A 65 6.68 -3.95 1.94
N ILE A 66 6.32 -5.23 1.81
CA ILE A 66 7.20 -6.35 2.14
C ILE A 66 8.08 -6.64 0.92
N SER A 67 9.39 -6.63 1.14
CA SER A 67 10.38 -6.88 0.09
C SER A 67 11.43 -7.89 0.60
N PRO A 68 11.70 -8.98 -0.14
CA PRO A 68 11.05 -9.40 -1.39
C PRO A 68 9.59 -9.81 -1.19
N ARG A 69 8.82 -9.92 -2.29
CA ARG A 69 7.46 -10.44 -2.24
C ARG A 69 7.54 -11.96 -2.13
N PHE A 70 7.26 -12.48 -0.95
CA PHE A 70 7.28 -13.91 -0.69
C PHE A 70 6.00 -14.56 -1.19
N ASP A 71 6.12 -15.78 -1.72
CA ASP A 71 4.97 -16.63 -1.99
C ASP A 71 4.44 -17.19 -0.67
N VAL A 72 3.17 -16.94 -0.37
CA VAL A 72 2.53 -17.33 0.90
C VAL A 72 1.44 -18.35 0.61
N GLN A 73 1.50 -19.49 1.28
CA GLN A 73 0.42 -20.47 1.26
C GLN A 73 -0.67 -20.10 2.29
N LEU A 74 -1.90 -20.56 2.08
CA LEU A 74 -3.01 -20.36 3.02
C LEU A 74 -2.69 -20.83 4.44
N LYS A 75 -1.87 -21.89 4.58
CA LYS A 75 -1.43 -22.43 5.87
C LYS A 75 -0.50 -21.48 6.64
N ASP A 76 0.29 -20.69 5.93
CA ASP A 76 1.27 -19.77 6.52
C ASP A 76 0.67 -18.39 6.79
N LEU A 77 -0.53 -18.12 6.31
CA LEU A 77 -1.15 -16.80 6.39
C LEU A 77 -1.34 -16.33 7.84
N GLU A 78 -1.72 -17.24 8.75
CA GLU A 78 -1.87 -16.92 10.18
C GLU A 78 -0.53 -16.52 10.83
N LYS A 79 0.58 -17.16 10.41
CA LYS A 79 1.92 -16.77 10.87
C LYS A 79 2.28 -15.36 10.40
N TRP A 80 1.95 -15.01 9.17
CA TRP A 80 2.18 -13.67 8.64
C TRP A 80 1.30 -12.61 9.31
N GLN A 81 0.02 -12.90 9.55
CA GLN A 81 -0.88 -12.04 10.31
C GLN A 81 -0.32 -11.71 11.69
N ASN A 82 0.08 -12.73 12.46
CA ASN A 82 0.61 -12.55 13.81
C ASN A 82 1.94 -11.77 13.84
N ASN A 83 2.75 -11.87 12.79
CA ASN A 83 4.05 -11.17 12.73
C ASN A 83 3.93 -9.71 12.27
N LEU A 84 2.94 -9.40 11.41
CA LEU A 84 2.85 -8.10 10.73
C LEU A 84 1.77 -7.19 11.31
N LEU A 85 0.63 -7.75 11.72
CA LEU A 85 -0.50 -6.99 12.20
C LEU A 85 -0.35 -6.74 13.71
N PRO A 86 -0.69 -5.52 14.19
CA PRO A 86 -0.62 -5.20 15.61
C PRO A 86 -1.67 -5.95 16.44
N SER A 87 -2.80 -6.34 15.82
CA SER A 87 -3.84 -7.15 16.46
C SER A 87 -4.64 -7.91 15.40
N ARG A 88 -5.42 -8.92 15.83
CA ARG A 88 -6.30 -9.70 14.94
C ARG A 88 -7.51 -8.89 14.44
N GLN A 89 -7.80 -7.75 15.06
CA GLN A 89 -8.96 -6.89 14.74
C GLN A 89 -8.56 -5.66 13.93
N PHE A 90 -7.27 -5.42 13.71
CA PHE A 90 -6.79 -4.18 13.09
C PHE A 90 -5.65 -4.40 12.10
N GLY A 91 -5.88 -3.90 10.90
CA GLY A 91 -4.90 -3.86 9.81
C GLY A 91 -5.14 -4.96 8.78
N PHE A 92 -4.67 -4.69 7.57
CA PHE A 92 -4.85 -5.58 6.43
C PHE A 92 -3.50 -5.94 5.81
N ILE A 93 -3.33 -7.21 5.47
CA ILE A 93 -2.27 -7.68 4.59
C ILE A 93 -2.87 -7.79 3.18
N VAL A 94 -2.30 -7.03 2.26
CA VAL A 94 -2.67 -7.05 0.84
C VAL A 94 -1.82 -8.08 0.12
N LEU A 95 -2.47 -8.99 -0.60
CA LEU A 95 -1.85 -10.08 -1.36
C LEU A 95 -2.17 -9.91 -2.84
N THR A 96 -1.23 -10.31 -3.70
CA THR A 96 -1.49 -10.45 -5.14
C THR A 96 -1.73 -11.93 -5.42
N THR A 97 -2.95 -12.30 -5.75
CA THR A 97 -3.35 -13.65 -6.13
C THR A 97 -3.67 -13.71 -7.62
N SER A 98 -3.93 -14.92 -8.15
CA SER A 98 -4.35 -15.10 -9.55
C SER A 98 -5.71 -14.45 -9.86
N ALA A 99 -6.56 -14.27 -8.85
CA ALA A 99 -7.86 -13.62 -8.97
C ALA A 99 -7.79 -12.08 -8.85
N GLY A 100 -6.63 -11.53 -8.50
CA GLY A 100 -6.42 -10.10 -8.36
C GLY A 100 -5.65 -9.71 -7.11
N ILE A 101 -5.66 -8.42 -6.79
CA ILE A 101 -5.12 -7.92 -5.52
C ILE A 101 -6.27 -7.93 -4.52
N MET A 102 -6.08 -8.62 -3.40
CA MET A 102 -7.11 -8.85 -2.38
C MET A 102 -6.52 -8.85 -0.98
N ASP A 103 -7.35 -8.66 0.02
CA ASP A 103 -6.93 -8.71 1.42
C ASP A 103 -6.84 -10.16 1.93
N HIS A 104 -6.03 -10.36 2.96
CA HIS A 104 -5.87 -11.65 3.62
C HIS A 104 -7.16 -12.25 4.21
N GLU A 105 -8.19 -11.43 4.46
CA GLU A 105 -9.51 -11.89 4.89
C GLU A 105 -10.31 -12.46 3.70
N GLU A 106 -10.21 -11.83 2.53
CA GLU A 106 -10.85 -12.29 1.29
C GLU A 106 -10.15 -13.49 0.68
N ALA A 107 -8.84 -13.61 0.88
CA ALA A 107 -8.03 -14.70 0.36
C ALA A 107 -8.19 -16.02 1.14
N ARG A 108 -8.84 -16.01 2.31
CA ARG A 108 -9.02 -17.19 3.18
C ARG A 108 -10.16 -18.08 2.70
#